data_AF-A0A432R1G0-F1
#
_entry.id   AF-A0A432R1G0-F1
#
_cell.length_a   1.000
_cell.length_b   1.000
_cell.length_c   1.000
_cell.angle_alpha   90.00
_cell.angle_beta   90.00
_cell.angle_gamma   90.00
#
_symmetry.space_group_name_H-M   'P 1'
#
loop_
_entity.id
_entity.type
_entity.pdbx_description
1 polymer ?
#
loop_
_entity_poly.entity_id
_entity_poly.type
_entity_poly.pdbx_seq_one_letter_code
_entity_poly.pdbx_strand_id
1 'polypeptide(L)'
;YFHLVFEATKSLAQRIREMSDLKTDGSQLVDEAFSFKGQIPKIAINMLDTQSLQSEQKGFMSLLKGIFSMFRNTTAHEAKIIWQIDEEEAIDILSVISYAHKKLDKVVYDQNEHRMD
;
A
#
# COMPACT_ATOMS: atom_id res chain seq x y z
N TYR A 1 15.51 -13.27 -7.13
CA TYR A 1 15.24 -11.97 -6.48
C TYR A 1 14.03 -11.95 -5.52
N PHE A 2 13.44 -13.10 -5.19
CA PHE A 2 12.26 -13.19 -4.32
C PHE A 2 12.38 -12.45 -2.99
N HIS A 3 13.44 -12.68 -2.21
CA HIS A 3 13.60 -12.01 -0.90
C HIS A 3 13.64 -10.49 -1.00
N LEU A 4 14.27 -9.94 -2.05
CA LEU A 4 14.33 -8.50 -2.27
C LEU A 4 12.93 -7.91 -2.47
N VAL A 5 12.13 -8.52 -3.33
CA VAL A 5 10.74 -8.12 -3.59
C VAL A 5 9.86 -8.31 -2.35
N PHE A 6 10.06 -9.41 -1.62
CA PHE A 6 9.32 -9.71 -0.40
C PHE A 6 9.62 -8.68 0.72
N GLU A 7 10.88 -8.31 0.93
CA GLU A 7 11.26 -7.24 1.87
C GLU A 7 10.71 -5.87 1.42
N ALA A 8 10.76 -5.56 0.13
CA ALA A 8 10.19 -4.32 -0.40
C ALA A 8 8.66 -4.25 -0.15
N THR A 9 7.97 -5.38 -0.32
CA THR A 9 6.52 -5.47 -0.01
C THR A 9 6.24 -5.26 1.47
N LYS A 10 7.07 -5.85 2.36
CA LYS A 10 6.96 -5.63 3.81
C LYS A 10 7.23 -4.19 4.21
N SER A 11 8.21 -3.53 3.59
CA SER A 11 8.48 -2.10 3.77
C SER A 11 7.24 -1.25 3.45
N LEU A 12 6.52 -1.57 2.37
CA LEU A 12 5.29 -0.87 2.01
C LEU A 12 4.19 -1.05 3.05
N ALA A 13 3.96 -2.27 3.53
CA ALA A 13 2.98 -2.54 4.60
C ALA A 13 3.37 -1.83 5.91
N GLN A 14 4.64 -1.87 6.28
CA GLN A 14 5.15 -1.21 7.47
C GLN A 14 4.92 0.30 7.43
N ARG A 15 5.21 0.93 6.29
CA ARG A 15 4.99 2.36 6.11
C ARG A 15 3.52 2.75 6.24
N ILE A 16 2.60 1.94 5.69
CA ILE A 16 1.15 2.20 5.85
C ILE A 16 0.75 2.12 7.33
N ARG A 17 1.28 1.15 8.09
CA ARG A 17 1.03 1.05 9.53
C ARG A 17 1.53 2.29 10.28
N GLU A 18 2.73 2.75 9.99
CA GLU A 18 3.31 3.96 10.61
C GLU A 18 2.47 5.21 10.33
N MET A 19 1.96 5.36 9.11
CA MET A 19 1.13 6.51 8.72
C MET A 19 -0.29 6.47 9.29
N SER A 20 -0.82 5.27 9.59
CA SER A 20 -2.23 5.08 9.99
C SER A 20 -2.42 4.70 11.47
N ASP A 21 -1.32 4.42 12.17
CA ASP A 21 -1.28 3.83 13.51
C ASP A 21 -2.07 2.51 13.63
N LEU A 22 -2.06 1.71 12.55
CA LEU A 22 -2.73 0.42 12.50
C LEU A 22 -1.76 -0.73 12.78
N LYS A 23 -2.29 -1.82 13.33
CA LYS A 23 -1.54 -3.07 13.61
C LYS A 23 -1.96 -4.23 12.71
N THR A 24 -2.92 -4.00 11.82
CA THR A 24 -3.44 -4.99 10.89
C THR A 24 -2.46 -5.25 9.74
N ASP A 25 -2.73 -6.27 8.91
CA ASP A 25 -1.86 -6.66 7.79
C ASP A 25 -2.69 -7.00 6.54
N GLY A 26 -2.01 -7.12 5.39
CA GLY A 26 -2.57 -7.52 4.11
C GLY A 26 -3.72 -6.63 3.67
N SER A 27 -4.78 -7.25 3.15
CA SER A 27 -5.94 -6.51 2.65
C SER A 27 -6.67 -5.73 3.74
N GLN A 28 -6.68 -6.23 4.98
CA GLN A 28 -7.34 -5.57 6.10
C GLN A 28 -6.68 -4.24 6.43
N LEU A 29 -5.34 -4.20 6.43
CA LEU A 29 -4.57 -2.95 6.60
C LEU A 29 -4.95 -1.90 5.56
N VAL A 30 -5.08 -2.31 4.30
CA VAL A 30 -5.46 -1.40 3.21
C VAL A 30 -6.89 -0.90 3.38
N ASP A 31 -7.82 -1.78 3.75
CA ASP A 31 -9.21 -1.40 3.97
C ASP A 31 -9.36 -0.40 5.11
N GLU A 32 -8.72 -0.65 6.25
CA GLU A 32 -8.80 0.22 7.42
C GLU A 32 -8.07 1.55 7.21
N ALA A 33 -6.95 1.57 6.48
CA ALA A 33 -6.18 2.79 6.25
C ALA A 33 -6.83 3.74 5.22
N PHE A 34 -7.38 3.20 4.13
CA PHE A 34 -7.74 4.01 2.95
C PHE A 34 -9.25 4.10 2.68
N SER A 35 -10.10 3.31 3.33
CA SER A 35 -11.54 3.34 3.06
C SER A 35 -12.19 4.63 3.56
N PHE A 36 -13.04 5.22 2.72
CA PHE A 36 -13.63 6.55 2.94
C PHE A 36 -15.16 6.53 2.77
N LYS A 37 -15.86 5.47 3.23
CA LYS A 37 -17.32 5.29 3.06
C LYS A 37 -18.17 6.38 3.76
N GLY A 38 -18.10 7.63 3.28
CA GLY A 38 -18.68 8.81 3.92
C GLY A 38 -17.87 9.36 5.10
N GLN A 39 -16.62 8.94 5.27
CA GLN A 39 -15.74 9.33 6.37
C GLN A 39 -14.37 9.76 5.83
N ILE A 40 -13.64 10.56 6.60
CA ILE A 40 -12.24 10.88 6.29
C ILE A 40 -11.40 9.61 6.54
N PRO A 41 -10.69 9.07 5.54
CA PRO A 41 -9.83 7.92 5.75
C PRO A 41 -8.59 8.32 6.56
N LYS A 42 -7.93 7.35 7.20
CA LYS A 42 -6.64 7.58 7.87
C LYS A 42 -5.56 8.03 6.89
N ILE A 43 -5.62 7.55 5.65
CA ILE A 43 -4.72 7.95 4.57
C ILE A 43 -5.53 8.26 3.31
N ALA A 44 -5.44 9.51 2.84
CA ALA A 44 -5.99 9.96 1.58
C ALA A 44 -4.85 10.29 0.59
N ILE A 45 -4.86 9.70 -0.61
CA ILE A 45 -3.84 10.01 -1.64
C ILE A 45 -4.21 11.24 -2.50
N ASN A 46 -5.40 11.79 -2.30
CA ASN A 46 -5.96 12.96 -2.98
C ASN A 46 -7.15 13.52 -2.18
N MET A 47 -7.82 14.57 -2.67
CA MET A 47 -8.88 15.28 -1.95
C MET A 47 -10.22 14.54 -1.83
N LEU A 48 -10.45 13.46 -2.58
CA LEU A 48 -11.71 12.67 -2.58
C LEU A 48 -13.01 13.45 -2.87
N ASP A 49 -12.91 14.70 -3.34
CA ASP A 49 -14.03 15.61 -3.57
C ASP A 49 -14.83 15.30 -4.86
N THR A 50 -14.19 14.64 -5.82
CA THR A 50 -14.80 14.21 -7.08
C THR A 50 -14.84 12.69 -7.21
N GLN A 51 -15.80 12.18 -8.00
CA GLN A 51 -15.89 10.75 -8.29
C GLN A 51 -14.60 10.19 -8.92
N SER A 52 -13.88 11.00 -9.70
CA SER A 52 -12.60 10.62 -10.31
C SER A 52 -11.54 10.37 -9.23
N LEU A 53 -11.37 11.31 -8.30
CA LEU A 53 -10.41 11.18 -7.19
C LEU A 53 -10.77 10.02 -6.24
N GLN A 54 -12.06 9.84 -5.96
CA GLN A 54 -12.55 8.69 -5.20
C GLN A 54 -12.25 7.36 -5.90
N SER A 55 -12.37 7.32 -7.23
CA SER A 55 -12.05 6.13 -8.03
C SER A 55 -10.55 5.86 -8.04
N GLU A 56 -9.72 6.91 -8.08
CA GLU A 56 -8.26 6.77 -7.95
C GLU A 56 -7.87 6.15 -6.61
N GLN A 57 -8.43 6.62 -5.50
CA GLN A 57 -8.21 6.04 -4.17
C GLN A 57 -8.61 4.56 -4.14
N LYS A 58 -9.79 4.20 -4.66
CA LYS A 58 -10.25 2.80 -4.75
C LYS A 58 -9.34 1.95 -5.64
N GLY A 59 -8.86 2.50 -6.76
CA GLY A 59 -7.91 1.84 -7.65
C GLY A 59 -6.58 1.57 -6.96
N PHE A 60 -6.07 2.55 -6.21
CA PHE A 60 -4.85 2.41 -5.43
C PHE A 60 -4.99 1.37 -4.32
N MET A 61 -6.12 1.34 -3.61
CA MET A 61 -6.43 0.28 -2.65
C MET A 61 -6.39 -1.11 -3.31
N SER A 62 -6.94 -1.24 -4.51
CA SER A 62 -6.96 -2.52 -5.24
C SER A 62 -5.55 -2.96 -5.64
N LEU A 63 -4.70 -2.02 -6.07
CA LEU A 63 -3.29 -2.26 -6.36
C LEU A 63 -2.54 -2.79 -5.11
N LEU A 64 -2.67 -2.10 -3.98
CA LEU A 64 -2.00 -2.50 -2.73
C LEU A 64 -2.42 -3.90 -2.28
N LYS A 65 -3.72 -4.22 -2.35
CA LYS A 65 -4.23 -5.55 -2.05
C LYS A 65 -3.68 -6.61 -3.01
N GLY A 66 -3.52 -6.27 -4.29
CA GLY A 66 -2.86 -7.12 -5.29
C GLY A 66 -1.43 -7.45 -4.86
N ILE A 67 -0.62 -6.43 -4.58
CA ILE A 67 0.78 -6.58 -4.12
C ILE A 67 0.83 -7.45 -2.86
N PHE A 68 0.05 -7.13 -1.83
CA PHE A 68 0.07 -7.87 -0.57
C PHE A 68 -0.46 -9.30 -0.70
N SER A 69 -1.41 -9.55 -1.60
CA SER A 69 -1.92 -10.91 -1.84
C SER A 69 -0.93 -11.77 -2.63
N MET A 70 -0.19 -11.18 -3.56
CA MET A 70 0.83 -11.86 -4.38
C MET A 70 2.03 -12.30 -3.55
N PHE A 71 2.53 -11.45 -2.65
CA PHE A 71 3.67 -11.75 -1.80
C PHE A 71 3.28 -12.09 -0.37
N ARG A 72 2.04 -12.57 -0.15
CA ARG A 72 1.57 -12.90 1.20
C ARG A 72 2.37 -14.06 1.78
N ASN A 73 2.55 -14.02 3.10
CA ASN A 73 3.14 -14.99 4.04
C ASN A 73 3.31 -16.43 3.50
N THR A 74 4.22 -16.59 2.55
CA THR A 74 4.66 -17.87 2.04
C THR A 74 5.89 -18.22 2.85
N THR A 75 5.90 -19.39 3.46
CA THR A 75 7.10 -20.01 4.02
C THR A 75 8.23 -19.82 3.02
N ALA A 76 9.15 -18.89 3.31
CA ALA A 76 10.10 -18.36 2.34
C ALA A 76 11.04 -19.45 1.75
N HIS A 77 11.05 -20.64 2.35
CA HIS A 77 11.73 -21.82 1.85
C HIS A 77 10.97 -22.56 0.74
N GLU A 78 9.64 -22.63 0.77
CA GLU A 78 8.84 -23.33 -0.25
C GLU A 78 8.54 -22.46 -1.47
N ALA A 79 8.27 -21.16 -1.27
CA ALA A 79 8.03 -20.24 -2.38
C ALA A 79 9.26 -20.06 -3.26
N LYS A 80 10.48 -20.04 -2.72
CA LYS A 80 11.71 -19.92 -3.54
C LYS A 80 11.89 -21.10 -4.51
N ILE A 81 11.35 -22.27 -4.17
CA ILE A 81 11.43 -23.48 -5.01
C ILE A 81 10.46 -23.37 -6.20
N ILE A 82 9.30 -22.72 -6.00
CA ILE A 82 8.22 -22.62 -7.00
C ILE A 82 8.27 -21.30 -7.78
N TRP A 83 8.73 -20.22 -7.16
CA TRP A 83 8.80 -18.86 -7.70
C TRP A 83 10.25 -18.43 -7.91
N GLN A 84 10.77 -18.74 -9.09
CA GLN A 84 12.03 -18.19 -9.56
C GLN A 84 11.78 -16.81 -10.16
N ILE A 85 11.94 -15.77 -9.35
CA ILE A 85 11.93 -14.38 -9.82
C ILE A 85 13.31 -14.04 -10.38
N ASP A 86 13.38 -13.78 -11.69
CA ASP A 86 14.58 -13.30 -12.39
C ASP A 86 14.81 -11.78 -12.17
N GLU A 87 15.80 -11.22 -12.83
CA GLU A 87 16.18 -9.82 -12.63
C GLU A 87 15.17 -8.84 -13.24
N GLU A 88 14.69 -9.11 -14.46
CA GLU A 88 13.74 -8.23 -15.16
C GLU A 88 12.41 -8.20 -14.42
N GLU A 89 11.89 -9.36 -14.03
CA GLU A 89 10.65 -9.46 -13.26
C GLU A 89 10.79 -8.75 -11.90
N ALA A 90 11.95 -8.85 -11.25
CA ALA A 90 12.20 -8.13 -10.00
C ALA A 90 12.18 -6.61 -10.19
N ILE A 91 12.80 -6.09 -11.25
CA ILE A 91 12.81 -4.67 -11.56
C ILE A 91 11.39 -4.15 -11.79
N ASP A 92 10.56 -4.90 -12.52
CA ASP A 92 9.17 -4.54 -12.78
C ASP A 92 8.35 -4.48 -11.50
N ILE A 93 8.44 -5.51 -10.66
CA ILE A 93 7.72 -5.54 -9.39
C ILE A 93 8.20 -4.42 -8.45
N LEU A 94 9.52 -4.22 -8.34
CA LEU A 94 10.09 -3.15 -7.52
C LEU A 94 9.69 -1.78 -8.03
N SER A 95 9.50 -1.60 -9.34
CA SER A 95 9.01 -0.35 -9.93
C SER A 95 7.56 -0.07 -9.52
N VAL A 96 6.71 -1.09 -9.46
CA VAL A 96 5.33 -0.98 -8.96
C VAL A 96 5.30 -0.64 -7.46
N ILE A 97 6.14 -1.31 -6.65
CA ILE A 97 6.26 -1.02 -5.21
C ILE A 97 6.80 0.40 -5.00
N SER A 98 7.79 0.82 -5.78
CA SER A 98 8.34 2.18 -5.77
C SER A 98 7.27 3.22 -6.10
N TYR A 99 6.44 2.96 -7.12
CA TYR A 99 5.31 3.81 -7.45
C TYR A 99 4.33 3.95 -6.28
N ALA A 100 4.01 2.85 -5.59
CA ALA A 100 3.14 2.88 -4.43
C ALA A 100 3.72 3.75 -3.29
N HIS A 101 5.02 3.62 -2.99
CA HIS A 101 5.70 4.51 -2.04
C HIS A 101 5.62 5.98 -2.45
N LYS A 102 5.86 6.30 -3.73
CA LYS A 102 5.77 7.67 -4.26
C LYS A 102 4.36 8.26 -4.18
N LYS A 103 3.32 7.41 -4.24
CA LYS A 103 1.94 7.84 -3.97
C LYS A 103 1.72 8.14 -2.48
N LEU A 104 2.30 7.35 -1.58
CA LEU A 104 2.27 7.61 -0.14
C LEU A 104 3.04 8.88 0.26
N ASP A 105 4.06 9.30 -0.50
CA ASP A 105 4.75 10.58 -0.27
C ASP A 105 3.86 11.81 -0.51
N LYS A 106 2.77 11.64 -1.25
CA LYS A 106 1.88 12.74 -1.70
C LYS A 106 0.52 12.71 -1.01
N VAL A 107 0.40 12.00 0.09
CA VAL A 107 -0.86 11.94 0.85
C VAL A 107 -1.27 13.34 1.29
N VAL A 108 -2.57 13.58 1.30
CA VAL A 108 -3.14 14.82 1.81
C VAL A 108 -3.60 14.61 3.24
N TYR A 109 -3.18 15.50 4.13
CA TYR A 109 -3.66 15.54 5.51
C TYR A 109 -4.78 16.58 5.60
N ASP A 110 -5.80 16.31 6.41
CA ASP A 110 -6.81 17.31 6.71
C ASP A 110 -6.15 18.49 7.43
N GLN A 111 -6.26 19.70 6.85
CA GLN A 111 -5.69 20.92 7.44
C GLN A 111 -6.50 21.44 8.64
N ASN A 112 -7.55 20.75 9.06
CA ASN A 112 -8.37 21.16 10.20
C ASN A 112 -7.79 20.82 11.58
N GLU A 113 -6.64 20.16 11.67
CA GLU A 113 -5.98 19.87 12.96
C GLU A 113 -5.21 21.08 13.53
N HIS A 114 -5.07 22.19 12.77
CA HIS A 114 -4.38 23.42 13.20
C HIS A 114 -5.30 24.53 13.75
N ARG A 115 -6.54 24.20 14.14
CA ARG A 115 -7.53 25.16 14.69
C ARG A 115 -7.91 24.91 16.15
N MET A 116 -7.10 24.15 16.88
CA MET A 116 -7.33 23.80 18.28
C MET A 116 -6.11 24.20 19.15
N ASP A 117 -5.53 25.37 18.91
CA ASP A 117 -4.56 26.03 19.79
C ASP A 117 -4.99 27.49 20.05
#